data_AF-A0A930TRQ5-F1
#
_entry.id   AF-A0A930TRQ5-F1
#
_cell.length_a   1.000
_cell.length_b   1.000
_cell.length_c   1.000
_cell.angle_alpha   90.00
_cell.angle_beta   90.00
_cell.angle_gamma   90.00
#
_symmetry.space_group_name_H-M   'P 1'
#
loop_
_entity.id
_entity.type
_entity.pdbx_description
1 polymer ?
#
loop_
_entity_poly.entity_id
_entity_poly.type
_entity_poly.pdbx_seq_one_letter_code
_entity_poly.pdbx_strand_id
1 'polypeptide(L)'
;MGGKLNSMARQASAERAWSAIKRFYDNCKAKKPGKKGFPKFKKNCRSVEYKTTGWKLSEDRKRLTFTDGFKAGTFLLMGAEDLHFYQISQIKRIRVVRKADG
;
A
#
# COMPACT_ATOMS: atom_id res chain seq x y z
N MET A 1 -18.27 -0.25 -5.00
CA MET A 1 -17.40 -1.30 -4.41
C MET A 1 -16.23 -0.71 -3.57
N GLY A 2 -16.49 0.24 -2.66
CA GLY A 2 -15.43 0.91 -1.88
C GLY A 2 -15.21 0.37 -0.46
N GLY A 3 -15.98 -0.63 -0.01
CA GLY A 3 -16.01 -1.06 1.40
C GLY A 3 -15.04 -2.17 1.79
N LYS A 4 -14.38 -2.85 0.84
CA LYS A 4 -13.63 -4.09 1.12
C LYS A 4 -12.18 -3.86 1.57
N LEU A 5 -11.58 -2.71 1.22
CA LEU A 5 -10.18 -2.37 1.57
C LEU A 5 -10.08 -1.90 3.01
N ASN A 6 -9.09 -2.39 3.76
CA ASN A 6 -8.75 -1.83 5.07
C ASN A 6 -8.42 -0.32 4.96
N SER A 7 -8.76 0.48 5.97
CA SER A 7 -8.50 1.94 6.00
C SER A 7 -7.02 2.28 5.78
N MET A 8 -6.11 1.50 6.37
CA MET A 8 -4.67 1.69 6.25
C MET A 8 -4.14 1.38 4.85
N ALA A 9 -4.77 0.45 4.13
CA ALA A 9 -4.41 0.15 2.74
C ALA A 9 -4.77 1.31 1.79
N ARG A 10 -5.73 2.17 2.16
CA ARG A 10 -6.15 3.35 1.37
C ARG A 10 -5.35 4.60 1.69
N GLN A 11 -4.70 4.65 2.85
CA GLN A 11 -4.02 5.86 3.35
C GLN A 11 -2.98 6.40 2.36
N ALA A 12 -2.13 5.54 1.81
CA ALA A 12 -1.12 5.93 0.84
C ALA A 12 -1.71 6.54 -0.45
N SER A 13 -2.88 6.06 -0.87
CA SER A 13 -3.57 6.61 -2.05
C SER A 13 -4.20 7.96 -1.75
N ALA A 14 -4.76 8.14 -0.55
CA ALA A 14 -5.29 9.42 -0.09
C ALA A 14 -4.20 10.50 0.04
N GLU A 15 -3.05 10.15 0.65
CA GLU A 15 -1.90 11.05 0.78
C GLU A 15 -1.38 11.51 -0.60
N ARG A 16 -1.30 10.60 -1.58
CA ARG A 16 -0.92 10.95 -2.95
C ARG A 16 -1.93 11.87 -3.64
N ALA A 17 -3.22 11.61 -3.45
CA ALA A 17 -4.28 12.46 -4.00
C ALA A 17 -4.18 13.88 -3.44
N TRP A 18 -4.03 14.01 -2.11
CA TRP A 18 -3.86 15.28 -1.44
C TRP A 18 -2.63 16.05 -1.92
N SER A 19 -1.48 15.37 -2.00
CA SER A 19 -0.24 15.97 -2.50
C SER A 19 -0.39 16.51 -3.93
N ALA A 20 -1.10 15.78 -4.81
CA ALA A 20 -1.32 16.20 -6.18
C ALA A 20 -2.27 17.40 -6.28
N ILE A 21 -3.33 17.45 -5.46
CA ILE A 21 -4.25 18.61 -5.37
C ILE A 21 -3.48 19.84 -4.88
N LYS A 22 -2.69 19.71 -3.81
CA LYS A 22 -1.87 20.79 -3.28
C LYS A 22 -0.90 21.33 -4.33
N ARG A 23 -0.19 20.43 -5.03
CA ARG A 23 0.74 20.83 -6.11
C ARG A 23 0.02 21.56 -7.24
N PHE A 24 -1.17 21.12 -7.63
CA PHE A 24 -1.99 21.81 -8.63
C PHE A 24 -2.36 23.21 -8.16
N TYR A 25 -2.87 23.34 -6.93
CA TYR A 25 -3.22 24.63 -6.34
C TYR A 25 -2.03 25.60 -6.28
N ASP A 26 -0.88 25.14 -5.81
CA ASP A 26 0.34 25.94 -5.72
C ASP A 26 0.82 26.41 -7.11
N ASN A 27 0.75 25.54 -8.12
CA ASN A 27 1.11 25.89 -9.50
C ASN A 27 0.13 26.89 -10.13
N CYS A 28 -1.15 26.81 -9.80
CA CYS A 28 -2.17 27.77 -10.22
C CYS A 28 -1.91 29.14 -9.60
N LYS A 29 -1.66 29.19 -8.28
CA LYS A 29 -1.33 30.42 -7.55
C LYS A 29 -0.06 31.09 -8.10
N ALA A 30 0.97 30.31 -8.41
CA ALA A 30 2.22 30.80 -8.97
C ALA A 30 2.18 31.07 -10.50
N LYS A 31 1.01 30.95 -11.15
CA LYS A 31 0.80 31.15 -12.61
C LYS A 31 1.80 30.42 -13.52
N LYS A 32 2.33 29.26 -13.11
CA LYS A 32 3.36 28.53 -13.87
C LYS A 32 2.78 27.96 -15.19
N PRO A 33 3.33 28.32 -16.37
CA PRO A 33 2.88 27.76 -17.64
C PRO A 33 3.19 26.24 -17.73
N GLY A 34 2.34 25.48 -18.41
CA GLY A 34 2.52 24.03 -18.64
C GLY A 34 2.34 23.10 -17.43
N LYS A 35 2.27 23.62 -16.19
CA LYS A 35 2.17 22.79 -14.96
C LYS A 35 0.79 22.80 -14.30
N LYS A 36 -0.23 23.30 -14.99
CA LYS A 36 -1.64 23.41 -14.53
C LYS A 36 -2.53 22.25 -15.02
N GLY A 37 -1.96 21.06 -15.21
CA GLY A 37 -2.76 19.87 -15.53
C GLY A 37 -3.49 19.36 -14.28
N PHE A 38 -4.77 18.99 -14.42
CA PHE A 38 -5.53 18.36 -13.33
C PHE A 38 -4.86 17.05 -12.88
N PRO A 39 -4.79 16.77 -11.57
CA PRO A 39 -4.30 15.50 -11.05
C PRO A 39 -5.06 14.31 -11.65
N LYS A 40 -4.33 13.30 -12.10
CA LYS A 40 -4.90 12.02 -12.57
C LYS A 40 -4.31 10.88 -11.75
N PHE A 41 -5.15 9.91 -11.41
CA PHE A 41 -4.67 8.71 -10.73
C PHE A 41 -3.77 7.87 -11.64
N LYS A 42 -2.71 7.31 -11.06
CA LYS A 42 -1.84 6.35 -11.74
C LYS A 42 -2.62 5.06 -11.98
N LYS A 43 -2.81 4.70 -13.25
CA LYS A 43 -3.56 3.50 -13.67
C LYS A 43 -2.81 2.19 -13.38
N ASN A 44 -1.49 2.19 -13.56
CA ASN A 44 -0.66 0.99 -13.44
C ASN A 44 0.01 0.89 -12.06
N CYS A 45 -0.80 0.89 -10.99
CA CYS A 45 -0.33 0.59 -9.64
C CYS A 45 -0.37 -0.92 -9.42
N ARG A 46 0.80 -1.58 -9.41
CA ARG A 46 0.92 -3.04 -9.21
C ARG A 46 1.16 -3.45 -7.76
N SER A 47 1.04 -2.53 -6.80
CA SER A 47 1.33 -2.82 -5.40
C SER A 47 0.36 -2.17 -4.43
N VAL A 48 0.06 -2.88 -3.35
CA VAL A 48 -0.71 -2.39 -2.21
C VAL A 48 0.13 -2.53 -0.96
N GLU A 49 0.21 -1.47 -0.16
CA GLU A 49 0.97 -1.46 1.10
C GLU A 49 0.00 -1.42 2.27
N TYR A 50 0.25 -2.27 3.26
CA TYR A 50 -0.43 -2.32 4.54
C TYR A 50 0.56 -1.89 5.61
N LYS A 51 0.20 -0.89 6.43
CA LYS A 51 1.04 -0.42 7.53
C LYS A 51 0.87 -1.37 8.73
N THR A 52 0.01 -1.02 9.67
CA THR A 52 -0.10 -1.70 10.98
C THR A 52 -1.28 -2.67 11.09
N THR A 53 -2.28 -2.57 10.20
CA THR A 53 -3.50 -3.38 10.28
C THR A 53 -3.86 -4.00 8.93
N GLY A 54 -4.75 -5.00 8.95
CA GLY A 54 -5.18 -5.75 7.77
C GLY A 54 -4.30 -6.95 7.43
N TRP A 55 -3.30 -7.25 8.26
CA TRP A 55 -2.45 -8.42 8.15
C TRP A 55 -1.98 -8.88 9.53
N LYS A 56 -1.63 -10.17 9.66
CA LYS A 56 -1.02 -10.76 10.85
C LYS A 56 -0.01 -11.81 10.42
N LEU A 57 1.17 -11.76 11.01
CA LEU A 57 2.20 -12.78 10.84
C LEU A 57 2.05 -13.84 11.93
N SER A 58 2.25 -15.11 11.60
CA SER A 58 2.29 -16.19 12.58
C SER A 58 3.52 -16.10 13.49
N GLU A 59 3.46 -16.73 14.66
CA GLU A 59 4.57 -16.72 15.63
C GLU A 59 5.85 -17.34 15.07
N ASP A 60 5.69 -18.40 14.27
CA ASP A 60 6.77 -19.05 13.52
C ASP A 60 7.25 -18.24 12.30
N ARG A 61 6.60 -17.11 11.98
CA ARG A 61 6.93 -16.19 10.88
C ARG A 61 6.92 -16.82 9.48
N LYS A 62 6.30 -18.00 9.35
CA LYS A 62 6.16 -18.74 8.09
C LYS A 62 4.85 -18.45 7.37
N ARG A 63 3.85 -17.91 8.06
CA ARG A 63 2.50 -17.72 7.50
C ARG A 63 2.05 -16.27 7.66
N LEU A 64 1.48 -15.74 6.59
CA LEU A 64 0.91 -14.40 6.54
C LEU A 64 -0.60 -14.49 6.33
N THR A 65 -1.37 -14.00 7.28
CA THR A 65 -2.84 -13.95 7.20
C THR A 65 -3.30 -12.54 6.93
N PHE A 66 -4.10 -12.34 5.88
CA PHE A 66 -4.77 -11.07 5.61
C PHE A 66 -6.13 -11.05 6.30
N THR A 67 -6.36 -10.02 7.10
CA THR A 67 -7.60 -9.83 7.88
C THR A 67 -8.49 -8.74 7.29
N ASP A 68 -8.20 -8.31 6.05
CA ASP A 68 -9.01 -7.30 5.37
C ASP A 68 -10.34 -7.87 4.84
N GLY A 69 -11.22 -6.97 4.39
CA GLY A 69 -12.54 -7.33 3.85
C GLY A 69 -12.50 -8.08 2.52
N PHE A 70 -11.32 -8.33 1.94
CA PHE A 70 -11.19 -9.22 0.77
C PHE A 70 -11.15 -10.68 1.16
N LYS A 71 -10.94 -11.02 2.44
CA LYS A 71 -10.85 -12.40 2.91
C LYS A 71 -9.84 -13.21 2.10
N ALA A 72 -8.70 -12.61 1.77
CA ALA A 72 -7.66 -13.26 0.95
C ALA A 72 -7.10 -14.53 1.62
N GLY A 73 -7.24 -14.65 2.94
CA GLY A 73 -6.89 -15.86 3.68
C GLY A 73 -5.44 -15.86 4.17
N THR A 74 -4.91 -17.07 4.38
CA THR A 74 -3.57 -17.29 4.92
C THR A 74 -2.66 -17.84 3.84
N PHE A 75 -1.49 -17.22 3.67
CA PHE A 75 -0.47 -17.57 2.69
C PHE A 75 0.78 -18.11 3.40
N LEU A 76 1.46 -19.05 2.76
CA LEU A 76 2.79 -19.49 3.17
C LEU A 76 3.82 -18.51 2.61
N LEU A 77 4.73 -18.06 3.46
CA LEU A 77 5.87 -17.25 3.06
C LEU A 77 7.02 -18.17 2.64
N MET A 78 7.30 -18.18 1.35
CA MET A 78 8.46 -18.87 0.79
C MET A 78 9.71 -18.01 0.97
N GLY A 79 10.80 -18.60 1.46
CA GLY A 79 12.06 -17.87 1.70
C GLY A 79 12.05 -16.97 2.94
N ALA A 80 11.21 -17.27 3.94
CA ALA A 80 11.13 -16.50 5.19
C ALA A 80 12.11 -16.98 6.29
N GLU A 81 13.12 -17.78 5.95
CA GLU A 81 14.12 -18.24 6.94
C GLU A 81 14.82 -17.06 7.61
N ASP A 82 15.19 -16.03 6.84
CA ASP A 82 15.82 -14.82 7.38
C ASP A 82 14.89 -14.00 8.28
N LEU A 83 13.55 -14.13 8.14
CA LEU A 83 12.61 -13.45 9.04
C LEU A 83 12.72 -13.98 10.48
N HIS A 84 13.29 -15.16 10.70
CA HIS A 84 13.45 -15.73 12.03
C HIS A 84 14.37 -14.89 12.93
N PHE A 85 15.31 -14.13 12.35
CA PHE A 85 16.21 -13.26 13.11
C PHE A 85 15.54 -11.95 13.56
N TYR A 86 14.40 -11.60 12.98
CA TYR A 86 13.68 -10.37 13.29
C TYR A 86 12.54 -10.60 14.27
N GLN A 87 12.40 -9.73 15.25
CA GLN A 87 11.23 -9.71 16.11
C GLN A 87 10.01 -9.25 15.31
N ILE A 88 8.84 -9.84 15.59
CA ILE A 88 7.60 -9.50 14.89
C ILE A 88 7.28 -7.99 15.02
N SER A 89 7.60 -7.39 16.18
CA SER A 89 7.45 -5.96 16.46
C SER A 89 8.28 -5.05 15.54
N GLN A 90 9.37 -5.56 14.97
CA GLN A 90 10.22 -4.80 14.06
C GLN A 90 9.64 -4.73 12.64
N ILE A 91 8.73 -5.65 12.29
CA ILE A 91 8.06 -5.68 10.98
C ILE A 91 6.88 -4.71 11.01
N LYS A 92 7.11 -3.51 10.47
CA LYS A 92 6.13 -2.41 10.56
C LYS A 92 5.13 -2.37 9.41
N ARG A 93 5.42 -3.00 8.26
CA ARG A 93 4.63 -2.89 7.03
C ARG A 93 4.81 -4.10 6.13
N ILE A 94 3.79 -4.37 5.31
CA ILE A 94 3.83 -5.38 4.25
C ILE A 94 3.39 -4.75 2.94
N ARG A 95 4.08 -5.10 1.85
CA ARG A 95 3.71 -4.68 0.50
C ARG A 95 3.42 -5.91 -0.35
N VAL A 96 2.18 -6.01 -0.83
CA VAL A 96 1.78 -6.99 -1.84
C VAL A 96 2.10 -6.42 -3.20
N VAL A 97 2.83 -7.17 -4.01
CA VAL A 97 3.23 -6.78 -5.37
C VAL A 97 2.66 -7.80 -6.36
N ARG A 98 1.95 -7.33 -7.38
CA ARG A 98 1.56 -8.14 -8.53
C ARG A 98 2.79 -8.30 -9.43
N LYS A 99 3.20 -9.54 -9.66
CA LYS A 99 4.29 -9.88 -10.58
C LYS A 99 4.02 -9.24 -11.95
N ALA A 100 5.07 -8.78 -12.61
CA ALA A 100 4.94 -8.38 -14.01
C ALA A 100 4.69 -9.65 -14.82
N ASP A 101 3.57 -9.68 -15.54
CA ASP A 101 3.35 -10.62 -16.62
C ASP A 101 4.46 -10.32 -17.65
N GLY A 102 5.39 -11.27 -17.83
CA GLY A 102 6.54 -11.14 -18.74
C GLY A 102 6.13 -11.27 -20.18
#